data_AF-A0AAJ2NZU0-F1
#
_entry.id   AF-A0AAJ2NZU0-F1
#
_cell.length_a   1.000
_cell.length_b   1.000
_cell.length_c   1.000
_cell.angle_alpha   90.00
_cell.angle_beta   90.00
_cell.angle_gamma   90.00
#
_symmetry.space_group_name_H-M   'P 1'
#
loop_
_entity.id
_entity.type
_entity.pdbx_description
1 polymer ?
#
loop_
_entity_poly.entity_id
_entity_poly.type
_entity_poly.pdbx_seq_one_letter_code
_entity_poly.pdbx_strand_id
1 'polypeptide(L)'
;EEVEFSDIAKAYESEDGEMVILTKEDLASLPVEQSHEIEVTEFVPADQVDPVAFDNAYFLEPASRSNRAYVLMREALQSTDRLAICTFTLRNRTRLCALRVYKDILMLQTLLWPDEIRPAILEGLDKEAKVRPQEVKMATWLIETMAADFEPEKYEDDYQLQLKELVEAKAAGGEAFTVEEREEARDDDGDDEVADLLAALRASVKDRGGDADASENDDDEERFPPPAAGYPGGAVVSTSVMSTSRAEHSISGPRPSSVRLGVAKQQESRAW
;
A
#
# COMPACT_ATOMS: atom_id res chain seq x y z
N GLU A 1 17.82 35.14 -9.41
CA GLU A 1 17.73 35.25 -10.88
C GLU A 1 16.75 34.18 -11.33
N GLU A 2 15.71 34.56 -12.04
CA GLU A 2 14.66 33.64 -12.50
C GLU A 2 15.20 32.90 -13.72
N VAL A 3 15.20 31.56 -13.66
CA VAL A 3 15.73 30.71 -14.72
C VAL A 3 14.56 30.25 -15.57
N GLU A 4 14.59 30.58 -16.85
CA GLU A 4 13.57 30.15 -17.81
C GLU A 4 13.56 28.62 -17.94
N PHE A 5 12.38 28.03 -18.14
CA PHE A 5 12.21 26.58 -18.21
C PHE A 5 12.95 25.95 -19.41
N SER A 6 13.37 26.77 -20.38
CA SER A 6 14.24 26.40 -21.49
C SER A 6 15.69 26.14 -21.07
N ASP A 7 16.14 26.75 -19.99
CA ASP A 7 17.55 26.73 -19.56
C ASP A 7 17.82 25.61 -18.54
N ILE A 8 16.78 24.84 -18.19
CA ILE A 8 16.85 23.67 -17.32
C ILE A 8 17.24 22.44 -18.15
N ALA A 9 18.52 22.10 -18.14
CA ALA A 9 19.05 20.87 -18.72
C ALA A 9 19.05 19.71 -17.71
N LYS A 10 18.83 18.48 -18.18
CA LYS A 10 19.00 17.28 -17.35
C LYS A 10 20.42 16.76 -17.52
N ALA A 11 21.15 16.57 -16.45
CA ALA A 11 22.46 15.95 -16.48
C ALA A 11 22.39 14.54 -15.88
N TYR A 12 23.08 13.59 -16.49
CA TYR A 12 23.31 12.26 -15.97
C TYR A 12 24.78 12.13 -15.59
N GLU A 13 25.07 11.71 -14.38
CA GLU A 13 26.42 11.42 -13.92
C GLU A 13 26.75 9.95 -14.26
N SER A 14 27.77 9.75 -15.09
CA SER A 14 28.28 8.42 -15.42
C SER A 14 28.96 7.79 -14.20
N GLU A 15 29.13 6.46 -14.19
CA GLU A 15 29.89 5.74 -13.16
C GLU A 15 31.34 6.25 -13.04
N ASP A 16 31.87 6.84 -14.11
CA ASP A 16 33.21 7.45 -14.16
C ASP A 16 33.25 8.92 -13.69
N GLY A 17 32.12 9.49 -13.23
CA GLY A 17 32.01 10.88 -12.76
C GLY A 17 31.89 11.92 -13.88
N GLU A 18 31.68 11.49 -15.13
CA GLU A 18 31.44 12.39 -16.26
C GLU A 18 29.98 12.83 -16.31
N MET A 19 29.75 14.15 -16.41
CA MET A 19 28.41 14.74 -16.50
C MET A 19 27.96 14.82 -17.95
N VAL A 20 27.01 13.97 -18.34
CA VAL A 20 26.40 13.95 -19.66
C VAL A 20 25.14 14.80 -19.65
N ILE A 21 25.13 15.89 -20.43
CA ILE A 21 23.95 16.74 -20.59
C ILE A 21 23.01 16.11 -21.61
N LEU A 22 21.77 15.87 -21.20
CA LEU A 22 20.70 15.31 -22.03
C LEU A 22 19.75 16.43 -22.46
N THR A 23 19.65 16.65 -23.77
CA THR A 23 18.71 17.60 -24.35
C THR A 23 17.32 16.98 -24.54
N LYS A 24 16.30 17.80 -24.81
CA LYS A 24 14.95 17.29 -25.10
C LYS A 24 14.93 16.53 -26.43
N GLU A 25 15.76 16.93 -27.40
CA GLU A 25 15.94 16.24 -28.67
C GLU A 25 16.53 14.85 -28.49
N ASP A 26 17.53 14.69 -27.62
CA ASP A 26 18.12 13.38 -27.32
C ASP A 26 17.08 12.42 -26.73
N LEU A 27 16.26 12.91 -25.80
CA LEU A 27 15.16 12.14 -25.21
C LEU A 27 14.06 11.79 -26.22
N ALA A 28 13.80 12.67 -27.20
CA ALA A 28 12.83 12.43 -28.26
C ALA A 28 13.33 11.41 -29.30
N SER A 29 14.65 11.22 -29.41
CA SER A 29 15.25 10.22 -30.31
C SER A 29 15.14 8.78 -29.79
N LEU A 30 14.78 8.59 -28.52
CA LEU A 30 14.65 7.27 -27.92
C LEU A 30 13.54 6.47 -28.63
N PRO A 31 13.77 5.20 -28.98
CA PRO A 31 12.77 4.33 -29.59
C PRO A 31 11.75 3.92 -28.52
N VAL A 32 10.84 4.83 -28.17
CA VAL A 32 9.72 4.51 -27.28
C VAL A 32 8.61 3.90 -28.13
N GLU A 33 8.22 2.67 -27.81
CA GLU A 33 7.06 2.04 -28.43
C GLU A 33 5.79 2.81 -28.03
N GLN A 34 5.22 3.55 -28.99
CA GLN A 34 3.97 4.30 -28.80
C GLN A 34 2.74 3.42 -29.03
N SER A 35 2.77 2.17 -28.57
CA SER A 35 1.58 1.32 -28.61
C SER A 35 0.68 1.66 -27.43
N HIS A 36 -0.61 1.84 -27.70
CA HIS A 36 -1.64 1.97 -26.67
C HIS A 36 -2.21 0.61 -26.27
N GLU A 37 -1.51 -0.48 -26.59
CA GLU A 37 -1.93 -1.84 -26.28
C GLU A 37 -1.34 -2.24 -24.93
N ILE A 38 -2.12 -2.97 -24.14
CA ILE A 38 -1.65 -3.57 -22.90
C ILE A 38 -1.17 -4.96 -23.27
N GLU A 39 0.13 -5.17 -23.21
CA GLU A 39 0.73 -6.48 -23.47
C GLU A 39 0.71 -7.30 -22.19
N VAL A 40 0.17 -8.52 -22.24
CA VAL A 40 0.14 -9.43 -21.11
C VAL A 40 1.34 -10.37 -21.20
N THR A 41 2.22 -10.28 -20.21
CA THR A 41 3.45 -11.06 -20.14
C THR A 41 3.21 -12.40 -19.46
N GLU A 42 2.56 -12.40 -18.28
CA GLU A 42 2.36 -13.59 -17.47
C GLU A 42 1.19 -13.45 -16.49
N PHE A 43 0.79 -14.57 -15.87
CA PHE A 43 -0.27 -14.59 -14.85
C PHE A 43 0.26 -15.16 -13.53
N VAL A 44 0.28 -14.33 -12.49
CA VAL A 44 0.84 -14.66 -11.17
C VAL A 44 -0.24 -14.62 -10.09
N PRO A 45 -0.12 -15.42 -9.02
CA PRO A 45 -0.91 -15.25 -7.80
C PRO A 45 -0.75 -13.86 -7.18
N ALA A 46 -1.79 -13.35 -6.52
CA ALA A 46 -1.78 -11.98 -5.99
C ALA A 46 -0.80 -11.76 -4.82
N ASP A 47 -0.51 -12.82 -4.06
CA ASP A 47 0.41 -12.82 -2.92
C ASP A 47 1.90 -12.78 -3.33
N GLN A 48 2.21 -13.03 -4.62
CA GLN A 48 3.58 -12.93 -5.13
C GLN A 48 4.01 -11.48 -5.43
N VAL A 49 3.05 -10.56 -5.56
CA VAL A 49 3.34 -9.15 -5.82
C VAL A 49 3.37 -8.42 -4.48
N ASP A 50 4.57 -7.99 -4.08
CA ASP A 50 4.75 -7.21 -2.85
C ASP A 50 3.93 -5.91 -2.91
N PRO A 51 3.13 -5.59 -1.88
CA PRO A 51 2.39 -4.34 -1.82
C PRO A 51 3.23 -3.08 -2.07
N VAL A 52 4.52 -3.10 -1.73
CA VAL A 52 5.48 -1.99 -1.97
C VAL A 52 5.66 -1.69 -3.46
N ALA A 53 5.44 -2.67 -4.34
CA ALA A 53 5.58 -2.46 -5.77
C ALA A 53 4.40 -1.69 -6.38
N PHE A 54 3.25 -1.59 -5.69
CA PHE A 54 2.08 -0.93 -6.25
C PHE A 54 2.16 0.59 -6.19
N ASP A 55 1.74 1.23 -7.28
CA ASP A 55 1.69 2.69 -7.42
C ASP A 55 0.23 3.13 -7.70
N ASN A 56 -0.09 3.58 -8.92
CA ASN A 56 -1.37 4.18 -9.26
C ASN A 56 -2.39 3.15 -9.80
N ALA A 57 -3.66 3.32 -9.45
CA ALA A 57 -4.76 2.51 -9.95
C ALA A 57 -5.53 3.20 -11.08
N TYR A 58 -5.86 2.46 -12.14
CA TYR A 58 -6.59 2.91 -13.32
C TYR A 58 -7.72 1.93 -13.64
N PHE A 59 -8.92 2.45 -13.84
CA PHE A 59 -10.05 1.63 -14.28
C PHE A 59 -10.06 1.51 -15.81
N LEU A 60 -10.25 0.28 -16.30
CA LEU A 60 -10.24 0.01 -17.74
C LEU A 60 -11.65 -0.05 -18.31
N GLU A 61 -11.80 0.54 -19.49
CA GLU A 61 -13.00 0.44 -20.30
C GLU A 61 -12.73 -0.37 -21.58
N PRO A 62 -13.75 -1.07 -22.13
CA PRO A 62 -13.60 -1.73 -23.41
C PRO A 62 -13.34 -0.72 -24.53
N ALA A 63 -12.18 -0.81 -25.19
CA ALA A 63 -11.85 0.08 -26.32
C ALA A 63 -12.67 -0.21 -27.59
N SER A 64 -13.17 -1.44 -27.74
CA SER A 64 -13.88 -1.88 -28.95
C SER A 64 -15.39 -1.88 -28.75
N ARG A 65 -16.15 -1.76 -29.85
CA ARG A 65 -17.63 -1.88 -29.83
C ARG A 65 -18.12 -3.21 -29.24
N SER A 66 -17.30 -4.27 -29.28
CA SER A 66 -17.61 -5.54 -28.65
C SER A 66 -16.91 -5.66 -27.30
N ASN A 67 -17.65 -5.81 -26.21
CA ASN A 67 -17.10 -6.04 -24.87
C ASN A 67 -16.71 -7.50 -24.60
N ARG A 68 -16.88 -8.42 -25.56
CA ARG A 68 -16.69 -9.86 -25.36
C ARG A 68 -15.28 -10.21 -24.85
N ALA A 69 -14.23 -9.60 -25.41
CA ALA A 69 -12.85 -9.85 -24.99
C ALA A 69 -12.58 -9.32 -23.56
N TYR A 70 -13.15 -8.15 -23.23
CA TYR A 70 -13.07 -7.57 -21.90
C TYR A 70 -13.72 -8.48 -20.86
N VAL A 71 -14.95 -8.91 -21.13
CA VAL A 71 -15.72 -9.79 -20.22
C VAL A 71 -15.03 -11.14 -20.06
N LEU A 72 -14.54 -11.72 -21.16
CA LEU A 72 -13.80 -12.99 -21.12
C LEU A 72 -12.55 -12.88 -20.23
N MET A 73 -11.76 -11.81 -20.38
CA MET A 73 -10.56 -11.61 -19.57
C MET A 73 -10.91 -11.40 -18.09
N ARG A 74 -11.96 -10.61 -17.81
CA ARG A 74 -12.47 -10.41 -16.45
C ARG A 74 -12.90 -11.73 -15.81
N GLU A 75 -13.71 -12.53 -16.50
CA GLU A 75 -14.16 -13.84 -16.00
C GLU A 75 -13.00 -14.82 -15.83
N ALA A 76 -12.03 -14.82 -16.76
CA ALA A 76 -10.83 -15.65 -16.65
C ALA A 76 -10.00 -15.30 -15.41
N LEU A 77 -9.71 -14.01 -15.19
CA LEU A 77 -8.96 -13.56 -14.02
C LEU A 77 -9.72 -13.82 -12.72
N GLN A 78 -11.03 -13.58 -12.70
CA GLN A 78 -11.88 -13.83 -11.52
C GLN A 78 -11.95 -15.31 -11.16
N SER A 79 -12.03 -16.20 -12.17
CA SER A 79 -12.11 -17.65 -11.94
C SER A 79 -10.77 -18.28 -11.53
N THR A 80 -9.65 -17.68 -11.91
CA THR A 80 -8.31 -18.21 -11.65
C THR A 80 -7.64 -17.61 -10.42
N ASP A 81 -8.20 -16.53 -9.86
CA ASP A 81 -7.66 -15.75 -8.74
C ASP A 81 -6.19 -15.34 -8.97
N ARG A 82 -5.94 -14.74 -10.14
CA ARG A 82 -4.61 -14.32 -10.59
C ARG A 82 -4.58 -12.86 -11.01
N LEU A 83 -3.40 -12.29 -10.93
CA LEU A 83 -3.02 -11.02 -11.55
C LEU A 83 -2.39 -11.30 -12.91
N ALA A 84 -2.69 -10.51 -13.92
CA ALA A 84 -1.92 -10.52 -15.16
C ALA A 84 -0.83 -9.45 -15.07
N ILE A 85 0.44 -9.85 -15.16
CA ILE A 85 1.54 -8.90 -15.29
C ILE A 85 1.58 -8.43 -16.73
N CYS A 86 1.57 -7.11 -16.89
CA CYS A 86 1.43 -6.45 -18.17
C CYS A 86 2.43 -5.31 -18.31
N THR A 87 2.72 -4.96 -19.56
CA THR A 87 3.45 -3.73 -19.92
C THR A 87 2.56 -2.87 -20.79
N PHE A 88 2.64 -1.55 -20.60
CA PHE A 88 1.93 -0.59 -21.43
C PHE A 88 2.66 0.75 -21.45
N THR A 89 2.43 1.54 -22.50
CA THR A 89 3.03 2.87 -22.62
C THR A 89 2.09 3.95 -22.06
N LEU A 90 2.57 4.67 -21.05
CA LEU A 90 1.88 5.81 -20.46
C LEU A 90 2.76 7.06 -20.55
N ARG A 91 2.25 8.13 -21.18
CA ARG A 91 2.95 9.43 -21.32
C ARG A 91 4.40 9.27 -21.85
N ASN A 92 4.58 8.47 -22.89
CA ASN A 92 5.86 8.17 -23.55
C ASN A 92 6.88 7.39 -22.70
N ARG A 93 6.41 6.59 -21.73
CA ARG A 93 7.25 5.63 -21.01
C ARG A 93 6.53 4.30 -20.87
N THR A 94 7.24 3.20 -21.11
CA THR A 94 6.74 1.87 -20.80
C THR A 94 6.70 1.69 -19.28
N ARG A 95 5.57 1.24 -18.77
CA ARG A 95 5.35 0.95 -17.35
C ARG A 95 5.04 -0.53 -17.18
N LEU A 96 5.54 -1.10 -16.10
CA LEU A 96 5.07 -2.38 -15.60
C LEU A 96 3.72 -2.17 -14.90
N CYS A 97 2.82 -3.13 -15.01
CA CYS A 97 1.53 -3.07 -14.34
C CYS A 97 0.97 -4.46 -14.04
N ALA A 98 0.02 -4.50 -13.10
CA ALA A 98 -0.78 -5.66 -12.78
C ALA A 98 -2.23 -5.38 -13.17
N LEU A 99 -2.79 -6.25 -14.01
CA LEU A 99 -4.20 -6.27 -14.35
C LEU A 99 -4.93 -7.21 -13.41
N ARG A 100 -5.98 -6.70 -12.75
CA ARG A 100 -6.81 -7.46 -11.81
C ARG A 100 -8.29 -7.12 -11.92
N VAL A 101 -9.12 -7.97 -11.32
CA VAL A 101 -10.55 -7.71 -11.19
C VAL A 101 -10.78 -6.96 -9.89
N TYR A 102 -11.43 -5.80 -9.99
CA TYR A 102 -11.91 -5.05 -8.83
C TYR A 102 -13.43 -4.94 -8.94
N LYS A 103 -14.13 -5.58 -8.00
CA LYS A 103 -15.60 -5.75 -8.06
C LYS A 103 -15.97 -6.43 -9.40
N ASP A 104 -16.65 -5.73 -10.31
CA ASP A 104 -17.07 -6.23 -11.62
C ASP A 104 -16.32 -5.57 -12.80
N ILE A 105 -15.21 -4.88 -12.55
CA ILE A 105 -14.43 -4.21 -13.59
C ILE A 105 -12.98 -4.67 -13.60
N LEU A 106 -12.33 -4.55 -14.76
CA LEU A 106 -10.89 -4.66 -14.87
C LEU A 106 -10.23 -3.38 -14.36
N MET A 107 -9.29 -3.55 -13.46
CA MET A 107 -8.45 -2.50 -12.91
C MET A 107 -7.00 -2.81 -13.23
N LEU A 108 -6.33 -1.83 -13.83
CA LEU A 108 -4.90 -1.85 -14.06
C LEU A 108 -4.22 -1.05 -12.96
N GLN A 109 -3.25 -1.64 -12.29
CA GLN A 109 -2.47 -0.97 -11.27
C GLN A 109 -1.01 -0.89 -11.74
N THR A 110 -0.44 0.31 -11.80
CA THR A 110 0.97 0.46 -12.17
C THR A 110 1.85 -0.15 -11.09
N LEU A 111 2.94 -0.75 -11.53
CA LEU A 111 3.99 -1.29 -10.68
C LEU A 111 5.24 -0.44 -10.85
N LEU A 112 5.91 -0.18 -9.73
CA LEU A 112 7.27 0.34 -9.71
C LEU A 112 8.22 -0.72 -10.27
N TRP A 113 9.19 -0.28 -11.05
CA TRP A 113 10.27 -1.17 -11.47
C TRP A 113 11.15 -1.53 -10.26
N PRO A 114 11.82 -2.69 -10.26
CA PRO A 114 12.67 -3.10 -9.14
C PRO A 114 13.77 -2.08 -8.78
N ASP A 115 14.24 -1.31 -9.76
CA ASP A 115 15.21 -0.22 -9.58
C ASP A 115 14.61 1.08 -9.03
N GLU A 116 13.29 1.27 -9.15
CA GLU A 116 12.57 2.41 -8.57
C GLU A 116 12.25 2.18 -7.07
N ILE A 117 12.30 0.93 -6.62
CA ILE A 117 12.08 0.56 -5.22
C ILE A 117 13.37 0.81 -4.43
N ARG A 118 13.30 1.75 -3.48
CA ARG A 118 14.45 2.02 -2.59
C ARG A 118 14.73 0.80 -1.71
N PRO A 119 16.02 0.40 -1.56
CA PRO A 119 16.36 -0.70 -0.68
C PRO A 119 16.04 -0.32 0.77
N ALA A 120 15.42 -1.24 1.51
CA ALA A 120 15.08 -1.07 2.92
C ALA A 120 16.31 -1.20 3.84
N ILE A 121 17.32 -0.36 3.63
CA ILE A 121 18.51 -0.28 4.49
C ILE A 121 18.25 0.82 5.51
N LEU A 122 17.89 0.41 6.73
CA LEU A 122 17.73 1.31 7.86
C LEU A 122 19.00 1.29 8.71
N GLU A 123 19.69 2.43 8.77
CA GLU A 123 20.84 2.61 9.66
C GLU A 123 20.34 2.69 11.12
N GLY A 124 20.99 1.98 12.04
CA GLY A 124 20.65 1.98 13.47
C GLY A 124 19.64 0.93 13.93
N LEU A 125 19.14 0.07 13.03
CA LEU A 125 18.31 -1.06 13.42
C LEU A 125 19.16 -2.21 13.97
N ASP A 126 19.15 -2.41 15.29
CA ASP A 126 19.73 -3.61 15.90
C ASP A 126 18.80 -4.81 15.69
N LYS A 127 19.18 -5.69 14.75
CA LYS A 127 18.40 -6.89 14.40
C LYS A 127 18.38 -7.93 15.52
N GLU A 128 19.24 -7.80 16.53
CA GLU A 128 19.36 -8.73 17.65
C GLU A 128 18.84 -8.15 18.97
N ALA A 129 18.16 -7.00 18.92
CA ALA A 129 17.57 -6.38 20.09
C ALA A 129 16.67 -7.39 20.84
N LYS A 130 17.07 -7.73 22.07
CA LYS A 130 16.36 -8.70 22.90
C LYS A 130 15.18 -8.02 23.59
N VAL A 131 13.97 -8.39 23.20
CA VAL A 131 12.72 -7.95 23.84
C VAL A 131 12.25 -9.01 24.83
N ARG A 132 11.80 -8.62 26.02
CA ARG A 132 11.30 -9.58 27.02
C ARG A 132 9.90 -10.05 26.63
N PRO A 133 9.54 -11.33 26.85
CA PRO A 133 8.21 -11.84 26.52
C PRO A 133 7.05 -11.08 27.17
N GLN A 134 7.24 -10.53 28.38
CA GLN A 134 6.24 -9.73 29.08
C GLN A 134 5.94 -8.41 28.37
N GLU A 135 6.95 -7.79 27.76
CA GLU A 135 6.81 -6.53 27.02
C GLU A 135 6.04 -6.75 25.73
N VAL A 136 6.34 -7.83 25.00
CA VAL A 136 5.57 -8.22 23.81
C VAL A 136 4.12 -8.48 24.18
N LYS A 137 3.86 -9.26 25.24
CA LYS A 137 2.47 -9.54 25.70
C LYS A 137 1.70 -8.27 26.03
N MET A 138 2.35 -7.31 26.70
CA MET A 138 1.74 -6.03 27.05
C MET A 138 1.43 -5.19 25.79
N ALA A 139 2.37 -5.12 24.85
CA ALA A 139 2.17 -4.41 23.58
C ALA A 139 1.06 -5.04 22.74
N THR A 140 1.02 -6.38 22.65
CA THR A 140 -0.04 -7.11 21.94
C THR A 140 -1.41 -6.81 22.53
N TRP A 141 -1.56 -6.83 23.86
CA TRP A 141 -2.84 -6.52 24.50
C TRP A 141 -3.32 -5.09 24.21
N LEU A 142 -2.40 -4.11 24.18
CA LEU A 142 -2.74 -2.73 23.81
C LEU A 142 -3.22 -2.64 22.34
N ILE A 143 -2.50 -3.31 21.43
CA ILE A 143 -2.88 -3.37 20.01
C ILE A 143 -4.28 -3.98 19.86
N GLU A 144 -4.56 -5.08 20.56
CA GLU A 144 -5.88 -5.75 20.51
C GLU A 144 -7.00 -4.85 21.05
N THR A 145 -6.73 -4.08 22.11
CA THR A 145 -7.72 -3.15 22.69
C THR A 145 -8.02 -1.98 21.76
N MET A 146 -7.05 -1.56 20.93
CA MET A 146 -7.20 -0.46 19.97
C MET A 146 -7.54 -0.93 18.55
N ALA A 147 -7.68 -2.23 18.32
CA ALA A 147 -8.00 -2.79 17.01
C ALA A 147 -9.46 -2.50 16.62
N ALA A 148 -9.66 -2.02 15.40
CA ALA A 148 -10.97 -1.75 14.83
C ALA A 148 -10.99 -2.06 13.33
N ASP A 149 -12.19 -2.24 12.77
CA ASP A 149 -12.37 -2.39 11.34
C ASP A 149 -12.03 -1.08 10.61
N PHE A 150 -11.30 -1.19 9.50
CA PHE A 150 -10.94 -0.04 8.68
C PHE A 150 -12.14 0.43 7.84
N GLU A 151 -12.67 1.60 8.19
CA GLU A 151 -13.75 2.27 7.46
C GLU A 151 -13.20 3.55 6.81
N PRO A 152 -12.92 3.56 5.49
CA PRO A 152 -12.31 4.71 4.81
C PRO A 152 -13.10 6.02 4.98
N GLU A 153 -14.42 5.92 5.10
CA GLU A 153 -15.34 7.07 5.22
C GLU A 153 -15.21 7.83 6.54
N LYS A 154 -14.56 7.24 7.57
CA LYS A 154 -14.29 7.92 8.85
C LYS A 154 -13.10 8.89 8.79
N TYR A 155 -12.29 8.82 7.75
CA TYR A 155 -11.10 9.63 7.60
C TYR A 155 -11.36 10.78 6.64
N GLU A 156 -11.13 12.01 7.10
CA GLU A 156 -11.24 13.22 6.29
C GLU A 156 -9.87 13.88 6.12
N ASP A 157 -9.68 14.56 4.99
CA ASP A 157 -8.48 15.36 4.76
C ASP A 157 -8.63 16.71 5.48
N ASP A 158 -8.03 16.76 6.67
CA ASP A 158 -7.95 17.95 7.52
C ASP A 158 -7.51 19.20 6.74
N TYR A 159 -6.57 19.05 5.80
CA TYR A 159 -6.08 20.17 5.01
C TYR A 159 -7.14 20.68 4.05
N GLN A 160 -7.89 19.80 3.39
CA GLN A 160 -8.99 20.19 2.49
C GLN A 160 -10.10 20.91 3.25
N LEU A 161 -10.44 20.46 4.46
CA LEU A 161 -11.41 21.13 5.33
C LEU A 161 -10.96 22.55 5.66
N GLN A 162 -9.73 22.69 6.16
CA GLN A 162 -9.14 24.00 6.49
C GLN A 162 -9.03 24.91 5.26
N LEU A 163 -8.66 24.36 4.10
CA LEU A 163 -8.58 25.13 2.87
C LEU A 163 -9.97 25.63 2.46
N LYS A 164 -11.00 24.80 2.57
CA LYS A 164 -12.37 25.20 2.27
C LYS A 164 -12.84 26.33 3.18
N GLU A 165 -12.61 26.20 4.48
CA GLU A 165 -12.87 27.24 5.47
C GLU A 165 -12.06 28.53 5.19
N LEU A 166 -10.78 28.41 4.79
CA LEU A 166 -9.94 29.54 4.36
C LEU A 166 -10.61 30.30 3.21
N VAL A 167 -11.04 29.54 2.20
CA VAL A 167 -11.65 30.06 0.98
C VAL A 167 -12.97 30.73 1.30
N GLU A 168 -13.79 30.13 2.17
CA GLU A 168 -15.08 30.70 2.61
C GLU A 168 -14.89 32.00 3.39
N ALA A 169 -13.96 32.06 4.34
CA ALA A 169 -13.67 33.27 5.09
C ALA A 169 -13.08 34.38 4.20
N LYS A 170 -12.16 34.05 3.28
CA LYS A 170 -11.64 35.01 2.31
C LYS A 170 -12.71 35.49 1.33
N ALA A 171 -13.62 34.62 0.90
CA ALA A 171 -14.75 34.98 0.07
C ALA A 171 -15.76 35.89 0.81
N ALA A 172 -15.91 35.70 2.12
CA ALA A 172 -16.70 36.55 3.01
C ALA A 172 -15.98 37.86 3.40
N GLY A 173 -14.74 38.07 2.97
CA GLY A 173 -13.96 39.29 3.21
C GLY A 173 -13.22 39.34 4.55
N GLY A 174 -13.10 38.21 5.25
CA GLY A 174 -12.34 38.07 6.50
C GLY A 174 -11.02 37.30 6.33
N GLU A 175 -10.20 37.29 7.39
CA GLU A 175 -9.08 36.35 7.54
C GLU A 175 -9.55 35.14 8.34
N ALA A 176 -9.16 33.94 7.91
CA ALA A 176 -9.82 32.72 8.34
C ALA A 176 -9.25 32.08 9.61
N PHE A 177 -7.95 32.26 9.92
CA PHE A 177 -7.31 31.45 10.96
C PHE A 177 -6.17 32.14 11.70
N THR A 178 -6.21 32.03 13.03
CA THR A 178 -5.03 32.07 13.90
C THR A 178 -4.77 30.66 14.41
N VAL A 179 -3.55 30.16 14.21
CA VAL A 179 -3.11 28.78 14.58
C VAL A 179 -3.38 28.46 16.05
N GLU A 180 -3.38 29.47 16.92
CA GLU A 180 -3.58 29.36 18.38
C GLU A 180 -4.97 28.84 18.77
N GLU A 181 -6.04 29.14 18.01
CA GLU A 181 -7.43 28.78 18.40
C GLU A 181 -7.75 27.30 18.20
N ARG A 182 -6.93 26.57 17.43
CA ARG A 182 -7.14 25.15 17.12
C ARG A 182 -6.30 24.20 17.97
N GLU A 183 -5.17 24.64 18.48
CA GLU A 183 -4.37 23.85 19.42
C GLU A 183 -5.15 23.67 20.74
N GLU A 184 -5.81 24.71 21.24
CA GLU A 184 -6.65 24.65 22.45
C GLU A 184 -7.84 23.66 22.34
N ALA A 185 -8.33 23.38 21.13
CA ALA A 185 -9.45 22.47 20.90
C ALA A 185 -9.03 20.99 20.74
N ARG A 186 -7.74 20.70 20.56
CA ARG A 186 -7.22 19.33 20.37
C ARG A 186 -6.73 18.67 21.66
N ASP A 187 -6.38 19.48 22.67
CA ASP A 187 -5.78 19.00 23.91
C ASP A 187 -6.79 18.39 24.92
N ASP A 188 -8.10 18.51 24.69
CA ASP A 188 -9.14 18.11 25.67
C ASP A 188 -9.65 16.66 25.51
N ASP A 189 -9.47 16.02 24.36
CA ASP A 189 -10.26 14.81 24.01
C ASP A 189 -9.52 13.46 24.11
N GLY A 190 -8.21 13.40 24.38
CA GLY A 190 -7.44 12.14 24.24
C GLY A 190 -6.42 11.79 25.32
N ASP A 191 -5.88 12.77 26.05
CA ASP A 191 -4.76 12.54 26.98
C ASP A 191 -5.21 11.97 28.33
N ASP A 192 -6.43 12.30 28.76
CA ASP A 192 -6.96 11.89 30.07
C ASP A 192 -7.30 10.39 30.14
N GLU A 193 -7.83 9.81 29.07
CA GLU A 193 -8.21 8.38 29.02
C GLU A 193 -6.98 7.47 28.97
N VAL A 194 -5.95 7.86 28.21
CA VAL A 194 -4.68 7.11 28.12
C VAL A 194 -3.89 7.19 29.43
N ALA A 195 -3.90 8.35 30.10
CA ALA A 195 -3.27 8.52 31.40
C ALA A 195 -3.91 7.63 32.49
N ASP A 196 -5.24 7.49 32.48
CA ASP A 196 -5.97 6.67 33.47
C ASP A 196 -5.74 5.16 33.26
N LEU A 197 -5.67 4.70 32.00
CA LEU A 197 -5.30 3.32 31.67
C LEU A 197 -3.86 2.97 32.09
N LEU A 198 -2.90 3.87 31.87
CA LEU A 198 -1.51 3.70 32.32
C LEU A 198 -1.39 3.69 33.85
N ALA A 199 -2.21 4.49 34.55
CA ALA A 199 -2.28 4.50 36.00
C ALA A 199 -2.88 3.20 36.55
N ALA A 200 -3.99 2.74 35.98
CA ALA A 200 -4.65 1.48 36.33
C ALA A 200 -3.73 0.27 36.09
N LEU A 201 -2.96 0.28 35.00
CA LEU A 201 -2.02 -0.80 34.67
C LEU A 201 -0.81 -0.82 35.63
N ARG A 202 -0.23 0.34 35.96
CA ARG A 202 0.87 0.43 36.95
C ARG A 202 0.43 -0.08 38.33
N ALA A 203 -0.82 0.18 38.71
CA ALA A 203 -1.39 -0.36 39.94
C ALA A 203 -1.49 -1.89 39.89
N SER A 204 -1.99 -2.47 38.79
CA SER A 204 -2.14 -3.93 38.62
C SER A 204 -0.81 -4.70 38.59
N VAL A 205 0.27 -4.08 38.10
CA VAL A 205 1.61 -4.68 38.10
C VAL A 205 2.27 -4.60 39.48
N LYS A 206 2.06 -3.51 40.22
CA LYS A 206 2.63 -3.33 41.56
C LYS A 206 2.01 -4.29 42.58
N ASP A 207 0.72 -4.59 42.43
CA ASP A 207 0.00 -5.55 43.28
C ASP A 207 0.44 -7.00 43.03
N ARG A 208 0.93 -7.33 41.83
CA ARG A 208 1.51 -8.65 41.48
C ARG A 208 2.99 -8.82 41.84
N GLY A 209 3.69 -7.75 42.21
CA GLY A 209 5.10 -7.76 42.60
C GLY A 209 5.34 -7.76 44.11
N GLY A 210 4.28 -7.86 44.92
CA GLY A 210 4.32 -7.64 46.37
C GLY A 210 4.25 -8.88 47.27
N ASP A 211 4.12 -10.09 46.72
CA ASP A 211 4.07 -11.32 47.53
C ASP A 211 4.69 -12.49 46.75
N ALA A 212 5.99 -12.70 46.95
CA ALA A 212 6.71 -13.89 46.50
C ALA A 212 7.95 -14.10 47.38
N ASP A 213 7.73 -14.53 48.62
CA ASP A 213 8.65 -15.44 49.29
C ASP A 213 7.85 -16.55 49.99
N ALA A 214 8.16 -17.80 49.61
CA ALA A 214 7.70 -19.10 50.13
C ALA A 214 6.26 -19.60 49.85
N SER A 215 6.08 -20.45 48.84
CA SER A 215 5.98 -21.93 49.00
C SER A 215 5.67 -22.67 47.69
N GLU A 216 6.00 -23.96 47.68
CA GLU A 216 6.05 -24.92 46.56
C GLU A 216 4.73 -25.17 45.81
N ASN A 217 4.89 -25.63 44.55
CA ASN A 217 4.00 -26.39 43.66
C ASN A 217 2.56 -26.67 44.14
N ASP A 218 1.58 -26.25 43.36
CA ASP A 218 0.58 -27.16 42.78
C ASP A 218 -0.19 -26.47 41.63
N ASP A 219 -0.70 -27.31 40.74
CA ASP A 219 -1.45 -27.00 39.52
C ASP A 219 -2.65 -26.08 39.76
N ASP A 220 -2.84 -25.07 38.89
CA ASP A 220 -4.17 -24.50 38.63
C ASP A 220 -4.26 -24.02 37.17
N GLU A 221 -4.89 -24.87 36.36
CA GLU A 221 -5.55 -24.46 35.13
C GLU A 221 -6.73 -23.51 35.46
N GLU A 222 -6.97 -22.55 34.57
CA GLU A 222 -8.17 -21.69 34.47
C GLU A 222 -8.33 -20.48 35.42
N ARG A 223 -8.00 -19.28 34.91
CA ARG A 223 -8.94 -18.13 34.94
C ARG A 223 -8.59 -16.99 33.96
N PHE A 224 -8.89 -17.19 32.68
CA PHE A 224 -9.22 -16.09 31.77
C PHE A 224 -10.61 -16.37 31.19
N PRO A 225 -11.52 -15.38 31.13
CA PRO A 225 -12.83 -15.60 30.54
C PRO A 225 -12.65 -16.00 29.05
N PRO A 226 -13.41 -16.98 28.55
CA PRO A 226 -13.28 -17.41 27.17
C PRO A 226 -13.61 -16.27 26.21
N PRO A 227 -12.93 -16.18 25.04
CA PRO A 227 -13.29 -15.20 24.03
C PRO A 227 -14.72 -15.44 23.57
N ALA A 228 -15.49 -14.35 23.46
CA ALA A 228 -16.85 -14.40 22.95
C ALA A 228 -16.86 -15.00 21.53
N ALA A 229 -17.52 -16.14 21.37
CA ALA A 229 -17.71 -16.77 20.08
C ALA A 229 -18.74 -15.99 19.24
N GLY A 230 -18.35 -15.54 18.04
CA GLY A 230 -19.31 -15.14 17.02
C GLY A 230 -18.78 -14.30 15.87
N TYR A 231 -17.96 -14.87 14.97
CA TYR A 231 -18.02 -14.52 13.54
C TYR A 231 -17.75 -15.78 12.67
N PRO A 232 -18.51 -16.00 11.58
CA PRO A 232 -18.41 -17.22 10.78
C PRO A 232 -17.35 -17.10 9.69
N GLY A 233 -16.55 -18.17 9.55
CA GLY A 233 -16.09 -18.68 8.25
C GLY A 233 -14.96 -17.92 7.53
N GLY A 234 -13.73 -18.42 7.67
CA GLY A 234 -12.63 -18.17 6.74
C GLY A 234 -11.60 -19.30 6.83
N ALA A 235 -11.52 -20.13 5.79
CA ALA A 235 -10.75 -21.36 5.78
C ALA A 235 -9.24 -21.12 5.92
N VAL A 236 -8.61 -21.79 6.90
CA VAL A 236 -7.15 -21.90 7.00
C VAL A 236 -6.67 -23.05 6.11
N VAL A 237 -5.87 -22.74 5.09
CA VAL A 237 -5.15 -23.76 4.32
C VAL A 237 -3.79 -24.01 4.99
N SER A 238 -3.63 -25.23 5.49
CA SER A 238 -2.42 -25.73 6.13
C SER A 238 -1.29 -25.87 5.12
N THR A 239 -0.14 -25.23 5.37
CA THR A 239 1.11 -25.47 4.67
C THR A 239 1.77 -26.74 5.20
N SER A 240 1.97 -27.74 4.34
CA SER A 240 2.85 -28.88 4.60
C SER A 240 3.99 -28.85 3.59
N VAL A 241 5.19 -28.66 4.11
CA VAL A 241 6.47 -28.85 3.42
C VAL A 241 6.70 -30.35 3.18
N MET A 242 7.02 -30.73 1.94
CA MET A 242 7.87 -31.89 1.68
C MET A 242 8.69 -31.71 0.40
N SER A 243 9.89 -32.26 0.48
CA SER A 243 11.04 -32.04 -0.39
C SER A 243 11.17 -33.10 -1.48
N THR A 244 11.97 -32.76 -2.49
CA THR A 244 12.72 -33.58 -3.46
C THR A 244 12.10 -33.97 -4.82
N SER A 245 12.73 -33.40 -5.85
CA SER A 245 13.47 -34.11 -6.91
C SER A 245 13.10 -33.73 -8.35
N ARG A 246 14.18 -33.61 -9.12
CA ARG A 246 14.37 -33.07 -10.46
C ARG A 246 13.97 -34.07 -11.54
N ALA A 247 13.29 -33.60 -12.59
CA ALA A 247 13.36 -34.18 -13.94
C ALA A 247 12.98 -33.13 -14.99
N GLU A 248 13.87 -32.95 -15.97
CA GLU A 248 13.69 -32.14 -17.17
C GLU A 248 12.61 -32.75 -18.09
N HIS A 249 11.82 -31.93 -18.78
CA HIS A 249 11.42 -32.15 -20.18
C HIS A 249 10.79 -30.89 -20.81
N SER A 250 11.30 -30.55 -21.99
CA SER A 250 10.88 -29.46 -22.87
C SER A 250 9.53 -29.73 -23.55
N ILE A 251 8.62 -28.75 -23.54
CA ILE A 251 7.56 -28.65 -24.58
C ILE A 251 7.29 -27.17 -24.89
N SER A 252 7.49 -26.81 -26.16
CA SER A 252 7.08 -25.54 -26.74
C SER A 252 5.56 -25.47 -26.93
N GLY A 253 4.92 -24.42 -26.42
CA GLY A 253 3.51 -24.08 -26.67
C GLY A 253 3.35 -22.59 -27.03
N PRO A 254 2.25 -22.20 -27.70
CA PRO A 254 2.21 -21.00 -28.53
C PRO A 254 2.06 -19.69 -27.74
N ARG A 255 2.58 -18.61 -28.33
CA ARG A 255 2.58 -17.24 -27.80
C ARG A 255 1.15 -16.71 -27.57
N PRO A 256 0.85 -15.99 -26.48
CA PRO A 256 -0.45 -15.39 -26.28
C PRO A 256 -0.68 -14.18 -27.20
N SER A 257 -1.94 -14.01 -27.61
CA SER A 257 -2.45 -12.95 -28.47
C SER A 257 -2.60 -11.62 -27.72
N SER A 258 -2.18 -10.52 -28.34
CA SER A 258 -2.43 -9.16 -27.84
C SER A 258 -3.93 -8.83 -27.82
N VAL A 259 -4.41 -8.21 -26.74
CA VAL A 259 -5.80 -7.77 -26.58
C VAL A 259 -5.83 -6.27 -26.34
N ARG A 260 -6.58 -5.55 -27.18
CA ARG A 260 -6.73 -4.09 -27.10
C ARG A 260 -7.74 -3.70 -26.02
N LEU A 261 -7.25 -3.06 -24.96
CA LEU A 261 -8.04 -2.49 -23.87
C LEU A 261 -7.70 -1.01 -23.74
N GLY A 262 -8.72 -0.16 -23.55
CA GLY A 262 -8.57 1.29 -23.45
C GLY A 262 -8.48 1.71 -22.00
N VAL A 263 -7.62 2.68 -21.71
CA VAL A 263 -7.49 3.28 -20.37
C VAL A 263 -8.44 4.47 -20.29
N ALA A 264 -9.48 4.37 -19.46
CA ALA A 264 -10.31 5.51 -19.11
C ALA A 264 -9.58 6.35 -18.05
N LYS A 265 -9.42 7.66 -18.30
CA LYS A 265 -8.84 8.59 -17.34
C LYS A 265 -9.78 8.75 -16.15
N GLN A 266 -9.24 8.60 -14.94
CA GLN A 266 -9.82 9.24 -13.77
C GLN A 266 -9.73 10.76 -13.99
N GLN A 267 -10.89 11.39 -13.97
CA GLN A 267 -11.04 12.83 -14.08
C GLN A 267 -10.56 13.44 -12.76
N GLU A 268 -9.29 13.86 -12.70
CA GLU A 268 -8.83 14.73 -11.62
C GLU A 268 -9.58 16.06 -11.77
N SER A 269 -10.54 16.28 -10.89
CA SER A 269 -11.10 17.59 -10.63
C SER A 269 -9.96 18.49 -10.18
N ARG A 270 -9.61 19.47 -11.03
CA ARG A 270 -8.76 20.60 -10.68
C ARG A 270 -9.29 21.24 -9.39
N ALA A 271 -8.61 21.01 -8.28
CA ALA A 271 -8.49 21.96 -7.19
C ALA A 271 -7.11 22.61 -7.34
N TRP A 272 -7.10 23.93 -7.25
CA TRP A 272 -5.97 24.81 -7.49
C TRP A 272 -4.98 24.78 -6.33
#